data_AF-A0A9D6W041-F1
#
_entry.id   AF-A0A9D6W041-F1
#
_cell.length_a   1.000
_cell.length_b   1.000
_cell.length_c   1.000
_cell.angle_alpha   90.00
_cell.angle_beta   90.00
_cell.angle_gamma   90.00
#
_symmetry.space_group_name_H-M   'P 1'
#
loop_
_entity.id
_entity.type
_entity.pdbx_description
1 polymer ?
#
loop_
_entity_poly.entity_id
_entity_poly.type
_entity_poly.pdbx_seq_one_letter_code
_entity_poly.pdbx_strand_id
1 'polypeptide(L)'
;MRHLAFGMFLAVAGCDLTMTLEPLTYEELGDAERAAVDRIYARLQAFDARLQGVTGGRHVLGAIGVDRDLVDVSVVDLWVMANIGDDRVHLSVWENLTAEQRERFASWFGETPDAAAARYGRFFYEFVALHLAGIQTVFAVQGVDWVYRNRSAFNIDRDAERLAVTYLAEVDPGLLGEIRATCGAVGAALEARFGAWYDADGYAAHFRELTDPRDPSGQIYMICRQVEDAFYRKITFNMTFGAEIEMLEARRRGEGTTTTGM
;
A
#
# COMPACT_ATOMS: atom_id res chain seq x y z
N MET A 1 -5.11 -39.26 44.78
CA MET A 1 -5.69 -39.43 43.43
C MET A 1 -6.14 -38.04 42.98
N ARG A 2 -5.42 -37.37 42.07
CA ARG A 2 -5.65 -37.39 40.60
C ARG A 2 -7.12 -37.03 40.32
N HIS A 3 -7.46 -35.90 39.71
CA HIS A 3 -7.09 -35.38 38.38
C HIS A 3 -7.09 -33.83 38.42
N LEU A 4 -6.06 -33.08 38.00
CA LEU A 4 -5.62 -32.81 36.61
C LEU A 4 -6.80 -32.53 35.67
N ALA A 5 -7.35 -31.32 35.74
CA ALA A 5 -8.01 -30.69 34.59
C ALA A 5 -7.04 -29.64 34.05
N PHE A 6 -6.36 -30.04 32.99
CA PHE A 6 -5.42 -29.27 32.19
C PHE A 6 -6.20 -28.10 31.56
N GLY A 7 -6.12 -26.93 32.20
CA GLY A 7 -6.57 -25.68 31.60
C GLY A 7 -5.62 -25.37 30.46
N MET A 8 -5.97 -25.82 29.26
CA MET A 8 -5.31 -25.46 28.01
C MET A 8 -5.47 -23.94 27.84
N PHE A 9 -4.52 -23.18 28.38
CA PHE A 9 -4.23 -21.84 27.94
C PHE A 9 -3.91 -21.95 26.45
N LEU A 10 -4.92 -21.70 25.62
CA LEU A 10 -4.69 -21.20 24.27
C LEU A 10 -3.90 -19.91 24.45
N ALA A 11 -2.58 -20.04 24.40
CA ALA A 11 -1.70 -18.98 23.97
C ALA A 11 -2.18 -18.63 22.56
N VAL A 12 -3.14 -17.71 22.49
CA VAL A 12 -3.32 -16.89 21.31
C VAL A 12 -1.96 -16.25 21.14
N ALA A 13 -1.18 -16.77 20.19
CA ALA A 13 -0.03 -16.08 19.64
C ALA A 13 -0.61 -14.77 19.11
N GLY A 14 -0.65 -13.76 19.97
CA GLY A 14 -0.76 -12.39 19.54
C GLY A 14 0.35 -12.24 18.54
N CYS A 15 -0.03 -12.07 17.27
CA CYS A 15 0.87 -11.43 16.33
C CYS A 15 1.27 -10.15 17.03
N ASP A 16 2.52 -10.11 17.48
CA ASP A 16 3.11 -9.00 18.19
C ASP A 16 3.20 -7.86 17.17
N LEU A 17 2.07 -7.16 17.02
CA LEU A 17 1.91 -5.89 16.29
C LEU A 17 2.48 -4.76 17.16
N THR A 18 3.63 -5.00 17.79
CA THR A 18 4.55 -3.95 18.24
C THR A 18 5.22 -3.34 17.02
N MET A 19 4.42 -2.90 16.04
CA MET A 19 4.82 -1.78 15.21
C MET A 19 4.91 -0.61 16.17
N THR A 20 6.17 -0.33 16.53
CA THR A 20 6.66 0.77 17.35
C THR A 20 5.62 1.85 17.67
N LEU A 21 5.05 1.75 18.87
CA LEU A 21 4.20 2.80 19.46
C LEU A 21 4.96 4.15 19.58
N GLU A 22 6.28 4.15 19.35
CA GLU A 22 7.18 5.30 19.32
C GLU A 22 8.12 5.16 18.11
N PRO A 23 7.75 5.62 16.90
CA PRO A 23 8.69 5.63 15.78
C PRO A 23 9.84 6.61 16.04
N LEU A 24 11.00 6.32 15.46
CA LEU A 24 12.14 7.24 15.48
C LEU A 24 11.82 8.49 14.66
N THR A 25 12.26 9.65 15.13
CA THR A 25 12.20 10.89 14.33
C THR A 25 13.21 10.83 13.18
N TYR A 26 13.02 11.64 12.14
CA TYR A 26 13.91 11.69 10.97
C TYR A 26 15.38 11.96 11.33
N GLU A 27 15.63 12.71 12.40
CA GLU A 27 17.00 13.01 12.88
C GLU A 27 17.66 11.79 13.54
N GLU A 28 16.88 10.90 14.15
CA GLU A 28 17.34 9.68 14.83
C GLU A 28 17.58 8.51 13.87
N LEU A 29 17.06 8.59 12.65
CA LEU A 29 17.22 7.57 11.62
C LEU A 29 18.68 7.40 11.16
N GLY A 30 19.03 6.20 10.70
CA GLY A 30 20.27 5.93 9.99
C GLY A 30 20.26 6.49 8.56
N ASP A 31 21.39 6.41 7.87
CA ASP A 31 21.54 7.00 6.53
C ASP A 31 20.68 6.29 5.47
N ALA A 32 20.51 4.97 5.60
CA ALA A 32 19.67 4.18 4.69
C ALA A 32 18.19 4.52 4.88
N GLU A 33 17.74 4.59 6.13
CA GLU A 33 16.38 4.98 6.50
C GLU A 33 16.05 6.40 6.05
N ARG A 34 16.95 7.37 6.32
CA ARG A 34 16.77 8.75 5.84
C ARG A 34 16.66 8.82 4.32
N ALA A 35 17.51 8.08 3.60
CA ALA A 35 17.47 8.05 2.15
C ALA A 35 16.15 7.46 1.62
N ALA A 36 15.58 6.46 2.30
CA ALA A 36 14.26 5.92 1.97
C ALA A 36 13.14 6.93 2.27
N VAL A 37 13.16 7.55 3.46
CA VAL A 37 12.19 8.58 3.86
C VAL A 37 12.21 9.76 2.88
N ASP A 38 13.38 10.26 2.51
CA ASP A 38 13.49 11.39 1.57
C ASP A 38 12.89 11.06 0.19
N ARG A 39 13.09 9.82 -0.30
CA ARG A 39 12.51 9.37 -1.57
C ARG A 39 10.99 9.25 -1.49
N ILE A 40 10.48 8.63 -0.42
CA ILE A 40 9.04 8.48 -0.18
C ILE A 40 8.41 9.86 -0.07
N TYR A 41 8.95 10.72 0.80
CA TYR A 41 8.43 12.04 1.06
C TYR A 41 8.41 12.92 -0.19
N ALA A 42 9.47 12.89 -1.01
CA ALA A 42 9.48 13.62 -2.28
C ALA A 42 8.35 13.18 -3.23
N ARG A 43 8.01 11.88 -3.25
CA ARG A 43 6.88 11.35 -4.05
C ARG A 43 5.54 11.79 -3.47
N LEU A 44 5.38 11.78 -2.14
CA LEU A 44 4.17 12.30 -1.48
C LEU A 44 3.96 13.78 -1.77
N GLN A 45 5.00 14.60 -1.67
CA GLN A 45 4.92 16.03 -1.98
C GLN A 45 4.55 16.31 -3.45
N ALA A 46 5.11 15.56 -4.39
CA ALA A 46 4.77 15.70 -5.80
C ALA A 46 3.32 15.30 -6.09
N PHE A 47 2.83 14.24 -5.44
CA PHE A 47 1.43 13.84 -5.52
C PHE A 47 0.50 14.91 -4.91
N ASP A 48 0.83 15.43 -3.73
CA ASP A 48 0.04 16.46 -3.06
C ASP A 48 -0.02 17.76 -3.88
N ALA A 49 1.11 18.18 -4.45
CA ALA A 49 1.15 19.34 -5.36
C ALA A 49 0.23 19.13 -6.58
N ARG A 50 0.16 17.91 -7.12
CA ARG A 50 -0.76 17.57 -8.21
C ARG A 50 -2.21 17.60 -7.75
N LEU A 51 -2.52 17.03 -6.59
CA LEU A 51 -3.85 17.07 -5.96
C LEU A 51 -4.32 18.50 -5.74
N GLN A 52 -3.49 19.35 -5.14
CA GLN A 52 -3.78 20.77 -4.95
C GLN A 52 -4.01 21.46 -6.30
N GLY A 53 -3.16 21.19 -7.29
CA GLY A 53 -3.28 21.78 -8.63
C GLY A 53 -4.60 21.46 -9.34
N VAL A 54 -5.04 20.19 -9.32
CA VAL A 54 -6.28 19.78 -10.01
C VAL A 54 -7.55 20.14 -9.22
N THR A 55 -7.45 20.31 -7.90
CA THR A 55 -8.59 20.61 -7.04
C THR A 55 -8.75 22.10 -6.71
N GLY A 56 -7.80 22.94 -7.15
CA GLY A 56 -7.74 24.35 -6.74
C GLY A 56 -7.45 24.52 -5.25
N GLY A 57 -6.71 23.59 -4.65
CA GLY A 57 -6.37 23.58 -3.22
C GLY A 57 -7.50 23.12 -2.29
N ARG A 58 -8.61 22.60 -2.82
CA ARG A 58 -9.73 22.09 -1.99
C ARG A 58 -9.36 20.83 -1.22
N HIS A 59 -8.48 20.00 -1.79
CA HIS A 59 -8.01 18.77 -1.16
C HIS A 59 -6.48 18.79 -1.08
N VAL A 60 -5.98 18.23 0.03
CA VAL A 60 -4.55 18.06 0.34
C VAL A 60 -4.38 16.70 1.03
N LEU A 61 -3.16 16.16 1.02
CA LEU A 61 -2.80 14.96 1.78
C LEU A 61 -2.78 15.21 3.30
N GLY A 62 -2.83 16.47 3.74
CA GLY A 62 -2.75 16.82 5.16
C GLY A 62 -1.32 16.73 5.68
N ALA A 63 -1.16 16.23 6.90
CA ALA A 63 0.14 16.25 7.59
C ALA A 63 1.22 15.43 6.86
N ILE A 64 0.87 14.28 6.25
CA ILE A 64 1.84 13.43 5.53
C ILE A 64 2.48 14.13 4.32
N GLY A 65 1.84 15.17 3.78
CA GLY A 65 2.37 15.95 2.65
C GLY A 65 3.40 16.99 3.07
N VAL A 66 3.53 17.27 4.37
CA VAL A 66 4.34 18.38 4.92
C VAL A 66 5.27 17.99 6.07
N ASP A 67 5.12 16.79 6.63
CA ASP A 67 5.92 16.28 7.74
C ASP A 67 6.59 14.95 7.37
N ARG A 68 7.93 14.93 7.45
CA ARG A 68 8.74 13.74 7.16
C ARG A 68 8.65 12.68 8.25
N ASP A 69 8.35 13.09 9.49
CA ASP A 69 8.23 12.17 10.63
C ASP A 69 6.96 11.30 10.53
N LEU A 70 6.07 11.61 9.58
CA LEU A 70 4.92 10.79 9.25
C LEU A 70 5.22 9.73 8.17
N VAL A 71 6.45 9.71 7.66
CA VAL A 71 7.00 8.56 6.93
C VAL A 71 7.76 7.70 7.92
N ASP A 72 7.07 6.73 8.50
CA ASP A 72 7.67 5.78 9.42
C ASP A 72 8.28 4.62 8.64
N VAL A 73 9.54 4.34 8.91
CA VAL A 73 10.26 3.25 8.25
C VAL A 73 10.54 2.15 9.25
N SER A 74 10.07 0.94 8.92
CA SER A 74 10.24 -0.20 9.82
C SER A 74 11.73 -0.49 10.04
N VAL A 75 12.12 -0.49 11.31
CA VAL A 75 13.44 -0.94 11.80
C VAL A 75 13.41 -2.37 12.35
N VAL A 76 12.28 -3.08 12.20
CA VAL A 76 12.09 -4.46 12.65
C VAL A 76 12.07 -5.45 11.48
N ASP A 77 12.39 -6.72 11.78
CA ASP A 77 12.50 -7.88 10.86
C ASP A 77 11.15 -8.33 10.22
N LEU A 78 10.23 -7.40 9.98
CA LEU A 78 8.95 -7.66 9.34
C LEU A 78 8.84 -6.87 8.04
N TRP A 79 8.14 -7.45 7.07
CA TRP A 79 7.89 -6.81 5.81
C TRP A 79 6.57 -6.05 5.92
N VAL A 80 6.68 -4.79 6.32
CA VAL A 80 5.55 -3.95 6.70
C VAL A 80 5.15 -3.08 5.51
N MET A 81 3.89 -3.25 5.12
CA MET A 81 3.12 -2.33 4.29
C MET A 81 1.76 -2.16 4.99
N ALA A 82 1.78 -1.71 6.24
CA ALA A 82 0.59 -1.71 7.09
C ALA A 82 0.06 -0.30 7.33
N ASN A 83 -1.17 -0.12 6.84
CA ASN A 83 -2.28 0.76 7.14
C ASN A 83 -2.08 2.12 7.88
N ILE A 84 -2.73 3.10 7.26
CA ILE A 84 -3.05 4.46 7.68
C ILE A 84 -4.19 4.39 8.72
N GLY A 85 -3.85 3.93 9.93
CA GLY A 85 -4.66 4.17 11.12
C GLY A 85 -4.42 5.54 11.75
N ASP A 86 -3.26 6.14 11.46
CA ASP A 86 -2.70 7.27 12.22
C ASP A 86 -2.11 8.37 11.31
N ASP A 87 -2.59 8.54 10.08
CA ASP A 87 -2.04 9.51 9.09
C ASP A 87 -0.52 9.32 8.89
N ARG A 88 -0.08 8.09 8.69
CA ARG A 88 1.35 7.72 8.51
C ARG A 88 1.55 6.75 7.36
N VAL A 89 2.72 6.87 6.72
CA VAL A 89 3.20 5.94 5.70
C VAL A 89 4.21 5.02 6.35
N HIS A 90 3.87 3.73 6.49
CA HIS A 90 4.74 2.72 7.06
C HIS A 90 5.31 1.80 5.98
N LEU A 91 6.63 1.82 5.77
CA LEU A 91 7.29 0.97 4.77
C LEU A 91 8.60 0.38 5.31
N SER A 92 8.87 -0.90 5.03
CA SER A 92 10.17 -1.51 5.36
C SER A 92 11.27 -1.04 4.43
N VAL A 93 12.42 -0.71 5.01
CA VAL A 93 13.65 -0.35 4.30
C VAL A 93 14.37 -1.62 3.86
N TRP A 94 14.85 -1.66 2.62
CA TRP A 94 15.58 -2.78 2.02
C TRP A 94 16.73 -3.26 2.92
N GLU A 95 17.53 -2.33 3.42
CA GLU A 95 18.67 -2.56 4.31
C GLU A 95 18.27 -3.13 5.67
N ASN A 96 16.99 -3.03 6.05
CA ASN A 96 16.43 -3.56 7.28
C ASN A 96 15.70 -4.90 7.05
N LEU A 97 15.51 -5.31 5.80
CA LEU A 97 15.00 -6.64 5.50
C LEU A 97 16.05 -7.70 5.84
N THR A 98 15.58 -8.85 6.31
CA THR A 98 16.42 -10.04 6.52
C THR A 98 16.94 -10.58 5.18
N ALA A 99 18.01 -11.37 5.23
CA ALA A 99 18.56 -12.01 4.01
C ALA A 99 17.49 -12.85 3.28
N GLU A 100 16.68 -13.60 4.02
CA GLU A 100 15.59 -14.41 3.45
C GLU A 100 14.53 -13.56 2.74
N GLN A 101 14.17 -12.40 3.31
CA GLN A 101 13.21 -11.48 2.70
C GLN A 101 13.76 -10.88 1.38
N ARG A 102 15.03 -10.47 1.37
CA ARG A 102 15.69 -9.95 0.16
C ARG A 102 15.81 -11.01 -0.93
N GLU A 103 16.21 -12.22 -0.56
CA GLU A 103 16.28 -13.36 -1.48
C GLU A 103 14.91 -13.70 -2.05
N ARG A 104 13.86 -13.65 -1.22
CA ARG A 104 12.49 -13.90 -1.66
C ARG A 104 12.03 -12.87 -2.68
N PHE A 105 12.21 -11.57 -2.41
CA PHE A 105 11.87 -10.52 -3.38
C PHE A 105 12.65 -10.70 -4.70
N ALA A 106 13.96 -10.95 -4.61
CA ALA A 106 14.81 -11.17 -5.78
C ALA A 106 14.39 -12.40 -6.61
N SER A 107 13.91 -13.46 -5.94
CA SER A 107 13.48 -14.70 -6.59
C SER A 107 12.31 -14.53 -7.55
N TRP A 108 11.44 -13.54 -7.32
CA TRP A 108 10.31 -13.24 -8.23
C TRP A 108 10.76 -12.75 -9.61
N PHE A 109 11.99 -12.23 -9.70
CA PHE A 109 12.56 -11.70 -10.93
C PHE A 109 13.69 -12.57 -11.48
N GLY A 110 14.08 -13.63 -10.76
CA GLY A 110 15.27 -14.44 -11.10
C GLY A 110 16.57 -13.64 -10.98
N GLU A 111 16.61 -12.66 -10.08
CA GLU A 111 17.73 -11.74 -9.88
C GLU A 111 18.50 -12.06 -8.58
N THR A 112 19.68 -11.46 -8.41
CA THR A 112 20.37 -11.47 -7.10
C THR A 112 19.76 -10.41 -6.18
N PRO A 113 19.90 -10.54 -4.84
CA PRO A 113 19.46 -9.50 -3.90
C PRO A 113 19.98 -8.10 -4.26
N ASP A 114 21.27 -7.98 -4.60
CA ASP A 114 21.87 -6.68 -4.94
C ASP A 114 21.23 -6.02 -6.18
N ALA A 115 20.86 -6.82 -7.19
CA ALA A 115 20.16 -6.32 -8.37
C ALA A 115 18.71 -5.93 -8.04
N ALA A 116 18.06 -6.69 -7.16
CA ALA A 116 16.67 -6.46 -6.77
C ALA A 116 16.49 -5.22 -5.87
N ALA A 117 17.54 -4.75 -5.19
CA ALA A 117 17.49 -3.57 -4.30
C ALA A 117 16.97 -2.30 -5.00
N ALA A 118 17.42 -2.04 -6.23
CA ALA A 118 16.97 -0.89 -7.00
C ALA A 118 15.48 -1.01 -7.37
N ARG A 119 15.05 -2.22 -7.79
CA ARG A 119 13.65 -2.51 -8.09
C ARG A 119 12.77 -2.38 -6.86
N TYR A 120 13.26 -2.83 -5.71
CA TYR A 120 12.59 -2.67 -4.43
C TYR A 120 12.31 -1.21 -4.13
N GLY A 121 13.33 -0.35 -4.24
CA GLY A 121 13.17 1.08 -4.01
C GLY A 121 12.12 1.71 -4.93
N ARG A 122 12.14 1.40 -6.23
CA ARG A 122 11.14 1.93 -7.17
C ARG A 122 9.73 1.41 -6.88
N PHE A 123 9.60 0.15 -6.47
CA PHE A 123 8.29 -0.43 -6.19
C PHE A 123 7.74 0.05 -4.84
N PHE A 124 8.46 -0.15 -3.74
CA PHE A 124 7.98 0.18 -2.40
C PHE A 124 8.04 1.67 -2.09
N TYR A 125 9.20 2.31 -2.28
CA TYR A 125 9.38 3.71 -1.86
C TYR A 125 8.70 4.70 -2.79
N GLU A 126 8.55 4.35 -4.07
CA GLU A 126 7.95 5.27 -5.04
C GLU A 126 6.51 4.90 -5.36
N PHE A 127 6.20 3.65 -5.68
CA PHE A 127 4.83 3.28 -6.06
C PHE A 127 3.91 2.95 -4.87
N VAL A 128 4.33 2.08 -3.95
CA VAL A 128 3.49 1.75 -2.78
C VAL A 128 3.26 3.01 -1.91
N ALA A 129 4.26 3.88 -1.78
CA ALA A 129 4.08 5.20 -1.19
C ALA A 129 2.96 6.03 -1.84
N LEU A 130 2.88 6.06 -3.19
CA LEU A 130 1.81 6.77 -3.90
C LEU A 130 0.45 6.10 -3.73
N HIS A 131 0.41 4.77 -3.64
CA HIS A 131 -0.82 4.05 -3.30
C HIS A 131 -1.32 4.46 -1.90
N LEU A 132 -0.44 4.52 -0.89
CA LEU A 132 -0.78 4.99 0.45
C LEU A 132 -1.24 6.47 0.46
N ALA A 133 -0.59 7.34 -0.33
CA ALA A 133 -1.06 8.72 -0.55
C ALA A 133 -2.47 8.75 -1.19
N GLY A 134 -2.73 7.84 -2.12
CA GLY A 134 -4.04 7.65 -2.75
C GLY A 134 -5.11 7.27 -1.73
N ILE A 135 -4.80 6.38 -0.79
CA ILE A 135 -5.72 6.01 0.30
C ILE A 135 -6.05 7.25 1.14
N GLN A 136 -5.03 8.01 1.57
CA GLN A 136 -5.24 9.25 2.33
C GLN A 136 -6.10 10.25 1.56
N THR A 137 -5.87 10.37 0.24
CA THR A 137 -6.68 11.23 -0.63
C THR A 137 -8.13 10.77 -0.68
N VAL A 138 -8.38 9.46 -0.80
CA VAL A 138 -9.75 8.92 -0.80
C VAL A 138 -10.44 9.26 0.53
N PHE A 139 -9.76 9.09 1.67
CA PHE A 139 -10.29 9.47 2.98
C PHE A 139 -10.62 10.97 3.06
N ALA A 140 -9.67 11.83 2.68
CA ALA A 140 -9.85 13.28 2.68
C ALA A 140 -11.01 13.74 1.77
N VAL A 141 -11.06 13.24 0.54
CA VAL A 141 -12.09 13.61 -0.45
C VAL A 141 -13.46 13.11 -0.03
N GLN A 142 -13.55 11.86 0.45
CA GLN A 142 -14.83 11.25 0.86
C GLN A 142 -15.27 11.68 2.27
N GLY A 143 -14.41 12.32 3.06
CA GLY A 143 -14.71 12.76 4.42
C GLY A 143 -14.93 11.58 5.38
N VAL A 144 -14.15 10.51 5.20
CA VAL A 144 -14.26 9.30 6.01
C VAL A 144 -13.25 9.38 7.15
N ASP A 145 -13.70 9.85 8.31
CA ASP A 145 -12.95 9.77 9.56
C ASP A 145 -13.03 8.32 10.08
N TRP A 146 -12.16 7.45 9.57
CA TRP A 146 -11.80 6.10 10.03
C TRP A 146 -12.90 5.02 10.20
N VAL A 147 -14.18 5.36 10.34
CA VAL A 147 -15.23 4.42 10.72
C VAL A 147 -16.23 4.18 9.59
N TYR A 148 -15.86 3.28 8.68
CA TYR A 148 -16.86 2.43 8.04
C TYR A 148 -16.38 0.98 8.03
N ARG A 149 -16.72 0.26 9.11
CA ARG A 149 -16.61 -1.21 9.26
C ARG A 149 -17.37 -2.03 8.19
N ASN A 150 -17.87 -1.41 7.11
CA ASN A 150 -18.62 -2.07 6.03
C ASN A 150 -18.35 -1.50 4.62
N ARG A 151 -17.43 -0.54 4.45
CA ARG A 151 -16.86 -0.29 3.11
C ARG A 151 -15.73 -1.27 2.93
N SER A 152 -15.86 -2.13 1.93
CA SER A 152 -14.82 -3.08 1.54
C SER A 152 -13.49 -2.33 1.41
N ALA A 153 -12.50 -2.59 2.26
CA ALA A 153 -11.17 -1.96 2.19
C ALA A 153 -10.63 -1.99 0.74
N PHE A 154 -10.92 -3.10 0.05
CA PHE A 154 -10.70 -3.30 -1.37
C PHE A 154 -11.20 -2.18 -2.31
N ASN A 155 -12.30 -1.49 -2.00
CA ASN A 155 -12.75 -0.36 -2.83
C ASN A 155 -11.87 0.87 -2.65
N ILE A 156 -11.38 1.12 -1.43
CA ILE A 156 -10.48 2.23 -1.11
C ILE A 156 -9.13 1.97 -1.73
N ASP A 157 -8.59 0.76 -1.54
CA ASP A 157 -7.36 0.31 -2.17
C ASP A 157 -7.46 0.49 -3.69
N ARG A 158 -8.51 -0.06 -4.32
CA ARG A 158 -8.74 0.05 -5.77
C ARG A 158 -8.88 1.50 -6.24
N ASP A 159 -9.52 2.37 -5.47
CA ASP A 159 -9.62 3.79 -5.82
C ASP A 159 -8.24 4.47 -5.70
N ALA A 160 -7.46 4.13 -4.68
CA ALA A 160 -6.10 4.62 -4.46
C ALA A 160 -5.12 4.15 -5.54
N GLU A 161 -5.15 2.87 -5.95
CA GLU A 161 -4.34 2.38 -7.07
C GLU A 161 -4.70 3.10 -8.37
N ARG A 162 -5.99 3.35 -8.62
CA ARG A 162 -6.42 4.12 -9.81
C ARG A 162 -5.87 5.54 -9.77
N LEU A 163 -5.89 6.20 -8.62
CA LEU A 163 -5.26 7.51 -8.45
C LEU A 163 -3.76 7.45 -8.71
N ALA A 164 -3.04 6.51 -8.10
CA ALA A 164 -1.58 6.37 -8.25
C ALA A 164 -1.17 6.05 -9.70
N VAL A 165 -1.85 5.11 -10.36
CA VAL A 165 -1.62 4.74 -11.77
C VAL A 165 -1.90 5.93 -12.70
N THR A 166 -3.00 6.65 -12.47
CA THR A 166 -3.37 7.78 -13.32
C THR A 166 -2.42 8.96 -13.11
N TYR A 167 -2.00 9.21 -11.87
CA TYR A 167 -0.95 10.17 -11.54
C TYR A 167 0.35 9.84 -12.28
N LEU A 168 0.86 8.61 -12.15
CA LEU A 168 2.10 8.19 -12.80
C LEU A 168 2.00 8.26 -14.32
N ALA A 169 0.84 7.95 -14.90
CA ALA A 169 0.66 8.02 -16.34
C ALA A 169 0.78 9.45 -16.90
N GLU A 170 0.51 10.46 -16.08
CA GLU A 170 0.63 11.87 -16.46
C GLU A 170 2.01 12.45 -16.11
N VAL A 171 2.60 12.02 -15.00
CA VAL A 171 3.80 12.66 -14.42
C VAL A 171 5.07 11.86 -14.67
N ASP A 172 5.00 10.52 -14.66
CA ASP A 172 6.16 9.63 -14.77
C ASP A 172 5.80 8.32 -15.50
N PRO A 173 5.57 8.36 -16.84
CA PRO A 173 5.21 7.17 -17.61
C PRO A 173 6.30 6.08 -17.60
N GLY A 174 7.55 6.47 -17.35
CA GLY A 174 8.69 5.56 -17.23
C GLY A 174 8.55 4.68 -15.99
N LEU A 175 8.39 5.29 -14.81
CA LEU A 175 8.11 4.56 -13.58
C LEU A 175 6.85 3.70 -13.72
N LEU A 176 5.79 4.23 -14.35
CA LEU A 176 4.57 3.47 -14.59
C LEU A 176 4.83 2.17 -15.37
N GLY A 177 5.62 2.24 -16.45
CA GLY A 177 5.99 1.06 -17.24
C GLY A 177 6.79 0.04 -16.44
N GLU A 178 7.66 0.49 -15.55
CA GLU A 178 8.46 -0.39 -14.68
C GLU A 178 7.64 -1.04 -13.58
N ILE A 179 6.69 -0.31 -12.97
CA ILE A 179 5.75 -0.88 -12.01
C ILE A 179 4.91 -1.94 -12.69
N ARG A 180 4.40 -1.68 -13.90
CA ARG A 180 3.66 -2.69 -14.67
C ARG A 180 4.47 -3.95 -14.92
N ALA A 181 5.72 -3.80 -15.37
CA ALA A 181 6.61 -4.93 -15.58
C ALA A 181 6.87 -5.69 -14.27
N THR A 182 7.03 -4.97 -13.16
CA THR A 182 7.24 -5.55 -11.83
C THR A 182 6.00 -6.32 -11.38
N CYS A 183 4.81 -5.74 -11.50
CA CYS A 183 3.53 -6.38 -11.18
C CYS A 183 3.28 -7.62 -12.03
N GLY A 184 3.62 -7.58 -13.33
CA GLY A 184 3.51 -8.74 -14.21
C GLY A 184 4.43 -9.89 -13.79
N ALA A 185 5.67 -9.60 -13.39
CA ALA A 185 6.60 -10.62 -12.91
C ALA A 185 6.17 -11.21 -11.56
N VAL A 186 5.74 -10.37 -10.60
CA VAL A 186 5.18 -10.84 -9.32
C VAL A 186 3.94 -11.70 -9.54
N GLY A 187 3.00 -11.23 -10.38
CA GLY A 187 1.80 -11.98 -10.75
C GLY A 187 2.15 -13.36 -11.30
N ALA A 188 3.05 -13.44 -12.28
CA ALA A 188 3.50 -14.70 -12.86
C ALA A 188 4.18 -15.63 -11.83
N ALA A 189 5.02 -15.08 -10.95
CA ALA A 189 5.70 -15.85 -9.92
C ALA A 189 4.71 -16.45 -8.90
N LEU A 190 3.69 -15.67 -8.51
CA LEU A 190 2.68 -16.11 -7.54
C LEU A 190 1.63 -17.03 -8.18
N GLU A 191 1.22 -16.80 -9.43
CA GLU A 191 0.39 -17.74 -10.18
C GLU A 191 1.09 -19.07 -10.43
N ALA A 192 2.40 -19.09 -10.66
CA ALA A 192 3.17 -20.34 -10.76
C ALA A 192 3.21 -21.11 -9.42
N ARG A 193 3.19 -20.39 -8.29
CA ARG A 193 3.18 -20.99 -6.94
C ARG A 193 1.79 -21.50 -6.54
N PHE A 194 0.72 -20.77 -6.87
CA PHE A 194 -0.63 -21.03 -6.35
C PHE A 194 -1.66 -21.50 -7.40
N GLY A 195 -1.35 -21.42 -8.69
CA GLY A 195 -2.27 -21.64 -9.80
C GLY A 195 -3.04 -20.37 -10.22
N ALA A 196 -3.48 -20.31 -11.49
CA ALA A 196 -4.16 -19.15 -12.07
C ALA A 196 -5.63 -18.96 -11.61
N TRP A 197 -6.20 -19.96 -10.92
CA TRP A 197 -7.56 -19.95 -10.40
C TRP A 197 -7.55 -20.53 -8.98
N TYR A 198 -7.83 -19.70 -7.99
CA TYR A 198 -7.89 -20.14 -6.60
C TYR A 198 -9.07 -21.11 -6.43
N ASP A 199 -8.78 -22.37 -6.08
CA ASP A 199 -9.77 -23.19 -5.39
C ASP A 199 -9.96 -22.66 -3.95
N ALA A 200 -11.02 -23.08 -3.26
CA ALA A 200 -11.36 -22.54 -1.95
C ALA A 200 -10.25 -22.76 -0.90
N ASP A 201 -9.45 -23.82 -1.04
CA ASP A 201 -8.34 -24.15 -0.15
C ASP A 201 -7.10 -23.28 -0.45
N GLY A 202 -6.81 -23.01 -1.72
CA GLY A 202 -5.81 -22.05 -2.18
C GLY A 202 -6.17 -20.61 -1.79
N TYR A 203 -7.45 -20.26 -1.80
CA TYR A 203 -7.94 -18.97 -1.30
C TYR A 203 -7.71 -18.82 0.22
N ALA A 204 -7.89 -19.89 1.01
CA ALA A 204 -7.64 -19.87 2.45
C ALA A 204 -6.15 -19.82 2.82
N ALA A 205 -5.26 -20.40 2.00
CA ALA A 205 -3.81 -20.23 2.12
C ALA A 205 -3.39 -18.80 1.76
N HIS A 206 -3.95 -18.25 0.67
CA HIS A 206 -3.71 -16.88 0.25
C HIS A 206 -4.23 -15.86 1.26
N PHE A 207 -5.37 -16.11 1.92
CA PHE A 207 -5.89 -15.28 3.00
C PHE A 207 -4.99 -15.29 4.24
N ARG A 208 -4.32 -16.42 4.54
CA ARG A 208 -3.33 -16.46 5.62
C ARG A 208 -2.09 -15.64 5.29
N GLU A 209 -1.58 -15.73 4.06
CA GLU A 209 -0.46 -14.92 3.58
C GLU A 209 -0.81 -13.42 3.46
N LEU A 210 -2.06 -13.07 3.11
CA LEU A 210 -2.57 -11.70 3.19
C LEU A 210 -2.48 -11.11 4.60
N THR A 211 -2.49 -11.96 5.62
CA THR A 211 -2.41 -11.58 7.03
C THR A 211 -1.06 -11.92 7.67
N ASP A 212 -0.11 -12.49 6.93
CA ASP A 212 1.20 -12.88 7.47
C ASP A 212 2.19 -11.71 7.34
N PRO A 213 2.56 -11.05 8.45
CA PRO A 213 3.53 -9.94 8.41
C PRO A 213 4.95 -10.39 8.05
N ARG A 214 5.21 -11.70 7.98
CA ARG A 214 6.48 -12.29 7.53
C ARG A 214 6.46 -12.71 6.06
N ASP A 215 5.28 -12.74 5.43
CA ASP A 215 5.12 -13.06 4.01
C ASP A 215 4.07 -12.14 3.34
N PRO A 216 4.46 -10.94 2.87
CA PRO A 216 3.52 -10.01 2.26
C PRO A 216 3.17 -10.37 0.82
N SER A 217 3.55 -11.55 0.32
CA SER A 217 3.27 -11.97 -1.06
C SER A 217 1.79 -11.88 -1.40
N GLY A 218 0.90 -12.17 -0.45
CA GLY A 218 -0.54 -11.94 -0.58
C GLY A 218 -0.90 -10.48 -0.84
N GLN A 219 -0.40 -9.56 -0.01
CA GLN A 219 -0.71 -8.12 -0.14
C GLN A 219 -0.12 -7.54 -1.43
N ILE A 220 1.11 -7.92 -1.77
CA ILE A 220 1.79 -7.47 -3.00
C ILE A 220 1.05 -7.99 -4.24
N TYR A 221 0.57 -9.24 -4.21
CA TYR A 221 -0.25 -9.79 -5.28
C TYR A 221 -1.50 -8.94 -5.51
N MET A 222 -2.22 -8.57 -4.44
CA MET A 222 -3.43 -7.75 -4.54
C MET A 222 -3.13 -6.40 -5.16
N ILE A 223 -2.12 -5.69 -4.66
CA ILE A 223 -1.65 -4.41 -5.23
C ILE A 223 -1.34 -4.59 -6.72
N CYS A 224 -0.58 -5.63 -7.10
CA CYS A 224 -0.19 -5.89 -8.48
C CYS A 224 -1.38 -6.19 -9.39
N ARG A 225 -2.38 -6.93 -8.88
CA ARG A 225 -3.62 -7.21 -9.61
C ARG A 225 -4.45 -5.94 -9.81
N GLN A 226 -4.56 -5.09 -8.79
CA GLN A 226 -5.29 -3.84 -8.87
C GLN A 226 -4.62 -2.83 -9.81
N VAL A 227 -3.28 -2.86 -9.92
CA VAL A 227 -2.53 -2.08 -10.90
C VAL A 227 -2.97 -2.41 -12.32
N GLU A 228 -3.02 -3.69 -12.71
CA GLU A 228 -3.47 -4.11 -14.05
C GLU A 228 -4.92 -3.67 -14.33
N ASP A 229 -5.81 -3.84 -13.35
CA ASP A 229 -7.20 -3.37 -13.45
C ASP A 229 -7.28 -1.83 -13.61
N ALA A 230 -6.47 -1.09 -12.87
CA ALA A 230 -6.39 0.36 -12.94
C ALA A 230 -5.88 0.84 -14.30
N PHE A 231 -4.86 0.18 -14.85
CA PHE A 231 -4.35 0.43 -16.20
C PHE A 231 -5.44 0.22 -17.25
N TYR A 232 -6.12 -0.93 -17.21
CA TYR A 232 -7.16 -1.26 -18.16
C TYR A 232 -8.28 -0.21 -18.15
N ARG A 233 -8.73 0.19 -16.96
CA ARG A 233 -9.75 1.22 -16.79
C ARG A 233 -9.29 2.58 -17.30
N LYS A 234 -8.06 3.00 -16.97
CA LYS A 234 -7.51 4.26 -17.46
C LYS A 234 -7.55 4.30 -18.98
N ILE A 235 -7.08 3.26 -19.66
CA ILE A 235 -7.06 3.19 -21.13
C ILE A 235 -8.48 3.21 -21.69
N THR A 236 -9.37 2.39 -21.13
CA THR A 236 -10.75 2.23 -21.61
C THR A 236 -11.55 3.53 -21.50
N PHE A 237 -11.37 4.28 -20.41
CA PHE A 237 -12.16 5.47 -20.11
C PHE A 237 -11.39 6.78 -20.32
N ASN A 238 -10.13 6.71 -20.78
CA ASN A 238 -9.22 7.84 -20.93
C ASN A 238 -9.19 8.76 -19.67
N MET A 239 -9.18 8.14 -18.49
CA MET A 239 -9.26 8.87 -17.22
C MET A 239 -7.99 9.70 -17.00
N THR A 240 -8.20 10.95 -16.57
CA THR A 240 -7.17 11.83 -16.03
C THR A 240 -7.21 11.81 -14.50
N PHE A 241 -6.13 12.28 -13.87
CA PHE A 241 -6.04 12.32 -12.42
C PHE A 241 -7.15 13.21 -11.83
N GLY A 242 -7.41 14.36 -12.45
CA GLY A 242 -8.53 15.24 -12.06
C GLY A 242 -9.90 14.58 -12.20
N ALA A 243 -10.14 13.81 -13.27
CA ALA A 243 -11.41 13.12 -13.48
C ALA A 243 -11.67 12.03 -12.42
N GLU A 244 -10.62 11.32 -11.95
CA GLU A 244 -10.77 10.37 -10.84
C GLU A 244 -11.15 11.09 -9.53
N ILE A 245 -10.58 12.26 -9.25
CA ILE A 245 -10.96 13.08 -8.09
C ILE A 245 -12.41 13.57 -8.20
N GLU A 246 -12.82 14.08 -9.37
CA GLU A 246 -14.21 14.50 -9.61
C GLU A 246 -15.21 13.35 -9.40
N MET A 247 -14.85 12.13 -9.82
CA MET A 247 -15.66 10.94 -9.57
C MET A 247 -15.78 10.63 -8.07
N LEU A 248 -14.70 10.75 -7.30
CA LEU A 248 -14.72 10.57 -5.85
C LEU A 248 -15.61 11.63 -5.17
N GLU A 249 -15.48 12.90 -5.57
CA GLU A 249 -16.33 13.99 -5.09
C GLU A 249 -17.82 13.77 -5.44
N ALA A 250 -18.10 13.27 -6.64
CA ALA A 250 -19.46 12.96 -7.07
C ALA A 250 -20.09 11.82 -6.25
N ARG A 251 -19.33 10.76 -5.94
CA ARG A 251 -19.79 9.66 -5.07
C ARG A 251 -20.16 10.18 -3.68
N ARG A 252 -19.32 11.02 -3.07
CA ARG A 252 -19.61 11.67 -1.78
C ARG A 252 -20.90 12.49 -1.83
N ARG A 253 -21.13 13.26 -2.89
CA ARG A 253 -22.37 14.06 -3.05
C ARG A 253 -23.61 13.19 -3.23
N GLY A 254 -23.51 12.10 -4.00
CA GLY A 254 -24.60 11.16 -4.23
C GLY A 254 -25.08 10.45 -2.96
N GLU A 255 -24.17 10.23 -2.00
CA GLU A 255 -24.49 9.67 -0.67
C GLU A 255 -25.21 10.66 0.25
N GLY A 256 -25.10 11.97 -0.01
CA GLY A 256 -25.83 13.01 0.72
C GLY A 256 -27.28 13.20 0.27
N THR A 257 -27.73 12.52 -0.80
CA THR A 257 -29.06 12.69 -1.40
C THR A 257 -30.10 11.63 -1.00
N THR A 258 -29.77 10.69 -0.11
CA THR A 258 -30.67 9.56 0.27
C THR A 258 -31.29 9.64 1.67
N THR A 259 -31.36 10.80 2.32
CA THR A 259 -32.07 10.97 3.60
C THR A 259 -32.81 12.32 3.71
N THR A 260 -33.76 12.55 2.81
CA THR A 260 -34.90 13.47 3.05
C THR A 260 -36.01 13.14 2.06
N GLY A 261 -36.70 12.02 2.29
CA GLY A 261 -37.86 11.68 1.48
C GLY A 261 -38.24 10.21 1.51
N MET A 262 -38.60 9.69 2.68
CA MET A 262 -39.80 8.87 2.92
C MET A 262 -39.93 8.57 4.40
#